data_AF-A0A813FLB4-F1
#
_entry.id   AF-A0A813FLB4-F1
#
_cell.length_a   1.000
_cell.length_b   1.000
_cell.length_c   1.000
_cell.angle_alpha   90.00
_cell.angle_beta   90.00
_cell.angle_gamma   90.00
#
_symmetry.space_group_name_H-M   'P 1'
#
loop_
_entity.id
_entity.type
_entity.pdbx_description
1 polymer ?
#
loop_
_entity_poly.entity_id
_entity_poly.type
_entity_poly.pdbx_seq_one_letter_code
_entity_poly.pdbx_strand_id
1 'polypeptide(L)'
;MALGHRVFADRGRLHASREQAPSHEQILERVHANLYSIVGEAVDEIKHEEEKWSQSEMTKRIVGYIYKGCKAPELLEKPWTEMATAVVGNAMNGYQSACAEKNWFYQLALGNAFASAVWELLQARGRPRVHFKDVQEFVIQEFESHLDRTLLTKAMWDATQNTFKDNDTVSGKVFRAVSNSYHTVLDELLADSRPLEDAEKVERFIKRWIEASMHRAWTSVEKSEVVLTPGNVSRLFQNLVAPFGEAHEYSCIPIMFIEHIGRPPRNWQFLRVTVQQLFKSWKQDSQNPPSTKRRKKSEGSFAIDEDSAPAIDGEDPLSAAEVDATSMDAAGMHAKQEVDLPDADFVEEAVKQEEEDAADDLIGNGACTGHPECTSEEDCIGNDSDFLVRHMLAGDAGDVYCMTCWESFLTKNTMLEGMWEDGDQAGTMYNCT
;
A
#
# COMPACT_ATOMS: atom_id res chain seq x y z
N MET A 1 20.03 -49.75 62.51
CA MET A 1 21.12 -48.80 62.19
C MET A 1 21.51 -48.99 60.74
N ALA A 2 21.19 -48.04 59.87
CA ALA A 2 21.86 -47.78 58.60
C ALA A 2 21.34 -46.43 58.07
N LEU A 3 22.08 -45.36 58.38
CA LEU A 3 21.84 -44.00 57.90
C LEU A 3 22.48 -43.85 56.51
N GLY A 4 21.65 -43.63 55.49
CA GLY A 4 22.10 -43.35 54.12
C GLY A 4 22.29 -41.85 53.90
N HIS A 5 23.54 -41.41 53.79
CA HIS A 5 23.93 -40.05 53.44
C HIS A 5 23.53 -39.71 51.99
N ARG A 6 22.65 -38.71 51.81
CA ARG A 6 22.44 -38.04 50.52
C ARG A 6 23.47 -36.93 50.36
N VAL A 7 24.38 -37.11 49.40
CA VAL A 7 25.32 -36.09 48.93
C VAL A 7 24.53 -35.10 48.06
N PHE A 8 24.33 -33.89 48.56
CA PHE A 8 23.89 -32.75 47.73
C PHE A 8 25.06 -32.34 46.84
N ALA A 9 25.02 -32.74 45.56
CA ALA A 9 25.91 -32.21 44.55
C ALA A 9 25.56 -30.74 44.31
N ASP A 10 26.48 -29.87 44.68
CA ASP A 10 26.50 -28.44 44.41
C ASP A 10 26.52 -28.23 42.89
N ARG A 11 25.33 -28.03 42.30
CA ARG A 11 25.18 -27.63 40.90
C ARG A 11 25.69 -26.20 40.79
N GLY A 12 26.96 -26.07 40.40
CA GLY A 12 27.59 -24.81 40.01
C GLY A 12 26.63 -24.00 39.14
N ARG A 13 26.18 -22.88 39.69
CA ARG A 13 25.32 -21.90 39.04
C ARG A 13 26.17 -21.24 37.94
N LEU A 14 26.24 -21.89 36.77
CA LEU A 14 26.82 -21.30 35.56
C LEU A 14 26.10 -19.97 35.36
N HIS A 15 26.84 -18.88 35.55
CA HIS A 15 26.37 -17.54 35.24
C HIS A 15 26.07 -17.53 33.75
N ALA A 16 24.79 -17.70 33.40
CA ALA A 16 24.31 -17.45 32.06
C ALA A 16 24.67 -16.00 31.76
N SER A 17 25.73 -15.81 30.96
CA SER A 17 26.11 -14.51 30.44
C SER A 17 24.84 -13.92 29.84
N ARG A 18 24.39 -12.80 30.41
CA ARG A 18 23.22 -12.08 29.95
C ARG A 18 23.52 -11.67 28.50
N GLU A 19 23.00 -12.42 27.54
CA GLU A 19 23.08 -12.08 26.13
C GLU A 19 22.55 -10.66 25.97
N GLN A 20 23.39 -9.79 25.41
CA GLN A 20 22.97 -8.44 25.09
C GLN A 20 21.89 -8.54 24.01
N ALA A 21 20.81 -7.76 24.18
CA ALA A 21 19.79 -7.67 23.14
C ALA A 21 20.45 -7.21 21.83
N PRO A 22 20.11 -7.82 20.68
CA PRO A 22 20.70 -7.44 19.40
C PRO A 22 20.39 -5.98 19.10
N SER A 23 21.34 -5.27 18.48
CA SER A 23 21.09 -3.91 18.00
C SER A 23 20.04 -3.90 16.89
N HIS A 24 19.39 -2.76 16.68
CA HIS A 24 18.43 -2.59 15.59
C HIS A 24 19.03 -2.95 14.23
N GLU A 25 20.27 -2.54 13.98
CA GLU A 25 21.03 -2.87 12.77
C GLU A 25 21.23 -4.38 12.60
N GLN A 26 21.62 -5.10 13.66
CA GLN A 26 21.75 -6.57 13.63
C GLN A 26 20.42 -7.29 13.37
N ILE A 27 19.29 -6.70 13.77
CA ILE A 27 17.97 -7.24 13.45
C ILE A 27 17.66 -7.04 11.97
N LEU A 28 17.92 -5.84 11.46
CA LEU A 28 17.71 -5.51 10.05
C LEU A 28 18.62 -6.32 9.11
N GLU A 29 19.87 -6.58 9.48
CA GLU A 29 20.76 -7.48 8.73
C GLU A 29 20.19 -8.90 8.60
N ARG A 30 19.60 -9.43 9.69
CA ARG A 30 18.94 -10.75 9.67
C ARG A 30 17.69 -10.75 8.79
N VAL A 31 16.86 -9.70 8.89
CA VAL A 31 15.71 -9.51 8.00
C VAL A 31 16.15 -9.51 6.54
N HIS A 32 17.15 -8.71 6.20
CA HIS A 32 17.68 -8.59 4.84
C HIS A 32 18.20 -9.94 4.31
N ALA A 33 19.03 -10.65 5.09
CA ALA A 33 19.55 -11.96 4.70
C ALA A 33 18.45 -13.00 4.46
N ASN A 34 17.44 -13.06 5.34
CA ASN A 34 16.31 -13.97 5.18
C ASN A 34 15.48 -13.63 3.93
N LEU A 35 15.24 -12.34 3.68
CA LEU A 35 14.46 -11.88 2.54
C LEU A 35 15.09 -12.26 1.19
N TYR A 36 16.41 -12.18 1.02
CA TYR A 36 17.06 -12.56 -0.24
C TYR A 36 16.82 -14.03 -0.61
N SER A 37 16.80 -14.93 0.38
CA SER A 37 16.51 -16.35 0.13
C SER A 37 15.05 -16.53 -0.31
N ILE A 38 14.10 -16.03 0.48
CA ILE A 38 12.67 -16.27 0.27
C ILE A 38 12.17 -15.56 -1.00
N VAL A 39 12.56 -14.30 -1.21
CA VAL A 39 12.19 -13.53 -2.40
C VAL A 39 12.89 -14.10 -3.64
N GLY A 40 14.13 -14.57 -3.52
CA GLY A 40 14.86 -15.22 -4.62
C GLY A 40 14.12 -16.44 -5.16
N GLU A 41 13.60 -17.29 -4.26
CA GLU A 41 12.76 -18.44 -4.60
C GLU A 41 11.45 -18.01 -5.29
N ALA A 42 10.73 -17.04 -4.73
CA ALA A 42 9.46 -16.56 -5.31
C ALA A 42 9.66 -15.90 -6.70
N VAL A 43 10.75 -15.16 -6.88
CA VAL A 43 11.09 -14.55 -8.18
C VAL A 43 11.48 -15.61 -9.22
N ASP A 44 12.08 -16.74 -8.81
CA ASP A 44 12.47 -17.80 -9.74
C ASP A 44 11.28 -18.37 -10.52
N GLU A 45 10.11 -18.43 -9.87
CA GLU A 45 8.86 -18.94 -10.46
C GLU A 45 8.33 -18.02 -11.58
N ILE A 46 8.50 -16.69 -11.45
CA ILE A 46 7.91 -15.69 -12.35
C ILE A 46 8.92 -14.96 -13.24
N LYS A 47 10.23 -15.24 -13.11
CA LYS A 47 11.29 -14.49 -13.82
C LYS A 47 11.14 -14.47 -15.34
N HIS A 48 10.43 -15.44 -15.90
CA HIS A 48 10.18 -15.55 -17.33
C HIS A 48 9.13 -14.55 -17.83
N GLU A 49 8.36 -13.93 -16.93
CA GLU A 49 7.38 -12.89 -17.25
C GLU A 49 7.96 -11.47 -17.17
N GLU A 50 9.16 -11.29 -16.63
CA GLU A 50 9.83 -9.99 -16.55
C GLU A 50 10.79 -9.79 -17.73
N GLU A 51 10.58 -8.70 -18.47
CA GLU A 51 11.35 -8.40 -19.68
C GLU A 51 12.56 -7.49 -19.41
N LYS A 52 12.46 -6.61 -18.40
CA LYS A 52 13.43 -5.52 -18.19
C LYS A 52 14.44 -5.83 -17.10
N TRP A 53 14.03 -6.51 -16.03
CA TRP A 53 14.90 -6.77 -14.88
C TRP A 53 15.44 -8.19 -14.91
N SER A 54 16.75 -8.33 -14.65
CA SER A 54 17.32 -9.65 -14.34
C SER A 54 16.71 -10.22 -13.06
N GLN A 55 16.73 -11.55 -12.90
CA GLN A 55 16.29 -12.21 -11.66
C GLN A 55 16.95 -11.60 -10.42
N SER A 56 18.27 -11.36 -10.45
CA SER A 56 18.99 -10.72 -9.34
C SER A 56 18.53 -9.29 -9.05
N GLU A 57 18.20 -8.53 -10.09
CA GLU A 57 17.70 -7.17 -9.94
C GLU A 57 16.28 -7.15 -9.37
N MET A 58 15.39 -8.02 -9.86
CA MET A 58 14.05 -8.22 -9.30
C MET A 58 14.12 -8.53 -7.80
N THR A 59 14.91 -9.55 -7.42
CA THR A 59 15.09 -9.93 -6.03
C THR A 59 15.62 -8.75 -5.20
N LYS A 60 16.68 -8.07 -5.65
CA LYS A 60 17.25 -6.91 -4.96
C LYS A 60 16.20 -5.80 -4.73
N ARG A 61 15.43 -5.44 -5.76
CA ARG A 61 14.41 -4.37 -5.67
C ARG A 61 13.28 -4.75 -4.71
N ILE A 62 12.74 -5.96 -4.85
CA ILE A 62 11.64 -6.45 -4.00
C ILE A 62 12.07 -6.56 -2.54
N VAL A 63 13.27 -7.11 -2.28
CA VAL A 63 13.85 -7.11 -0.92
C VAL A 63 13.99 -5.68 -0.40
N GLY A 64 14.44 -4.73 -1.25
CA GLY A 64 14.54 -3.32 -0.90
C GLY A 64 13.21 -2.71 -0.41
N TYR A 65 12.09 -3.00 -1.08
CA TYR A 65 10.77 -2.51 -0.68
C TYR A 65 10.33 -3.07 0.68
N ILE A 66 10.46 -4.39 0.87
CA ILE A 66 10.09 -5.05 2.14
C ILE A 66 11.02 -4.56 3.27
N TYR A 67 12.32 -4.50 3.02
CA TYR A 67 13.32 -4.03 3.97
C TYR A 67 13.05 -2.58 4.41
N LYS A 68 12.70 -1.68 3.48
CA LYS A 68 12.31 -0.30 3.81
C LYS A 68 11.11 -0.27 4.76
N GLY A 69 10.14 -1.16 4.58
CA GLY A 69 8.99 -1.31 5.47
C GLY A 69 9.35 -1.72 6.91
N CYS A 70 10.52 -2.33 7.13
CA CYS A 70 11.00 -2.77 8.45
C CYS A 70 11.92 -1.76 9.15
N LYS A 71 12.37 -0.68 8.48
CA LYS A 71 13.41 0.22 9.00
C LYS A 71 13.00 1.11 10.18
N ALA A 72 11.71 1.28 10.42
CA ALA A 72 11.19 2.20 11.42
C ALA A 72 11.41 1.63 12.86
N PRO A 73 12.24 2.26 13.71
CA PRO A 73 12.52 1.73 15.05
C PRO A 73 11.28 1.67 15.96
N GLU A 74 10.31 2.56 15.76
CA GLU A 74 9.03 2.60 16.48
C GLU A 74 8.18 1.34 16.26
N LEU A 75 8.46 0.55 15.22
CA LEU A 75 7.79 -0.73 14.98
C LEU A 75 7.98 -1.68 16.17
N LEU A 76 9.14 -1.65 16.82
CA LEU A 76 9.46 -2.53 17.96
C LEU A 76 8.66 -2.19 19.22
N GLU A 77 8.05 -1.01 19.28
CA GLU A 77 7.24 -0.56 20.41
C GLU A 77 5.77 -0.99 20.28
N LYS A 78 5.29 -1.19 19.04
CA LYS A 78 3.90 -1.52 18.73
C LYS A 78 3.49 -2.94 19.17
N PRO A 79 2.19 -3.19 19.42
CA PRO A 79 1.63 -4.54 19.44
C PRO A 79 1.97 -5.30 18.14
N TRP A 80 2.12 -6.62 18.20
CA TRP A 80 2.63 -7.39 17.06
C TRP A 80 1.74 -7.32 15.82
N THR A 81 0.42 -7.21 15.99
CA THR A 81 -0.54 -7.05 14.90
C THR A 81 -0.38 -5.69 14.22
N GLU A 82 -0.31 -4.60 15.01
CA GLU A 82 -0.07 -3.25 14.49
C GLU A 82 1.31 -3.13 13.81
N MET A 83 2.32 -3.80 14.35
CA MET A 83 3.64 -3.91 13.72
C MET A 83 3.55 -4.62 12.36
N ALA A 84 2.86 -5.75 12.29
CA ALA A 84 2.67 -6.51 11.06
C ALA A 84 1.93 -5.69 9.99
N THR A 85 0.80 -5.08 10.33
CA THR A 85 0.05 -4.17 9.43
C THR A 85 0.92 -3.01 8.95
N ALA A 86 1.70 -2.39 9.84
CA ALA A 86 2.60 -1.29 9.46
C ALA A 86 3.72 -1.73 8.51
N VAL A 87 4.35 -2.89 8.77
CA VAL A 87 5.41 -3.44 7.90
C VAL A 87 4.87 -3.76 6.52
N VAL A 88 3.73 -4.47 6.44
CA VAL A 88 3.09 -4.82 5.17
C VAL A 88 2.68 -3.55 4.42
N GLY A 89 1.98 -2.62 5.08
CA GLY A 89 1.52 -1.39 4.45
C GLY A 89 2.66 -0.53 3.89
N ASN A 90 3.71 -0.30 4.67
CA ASN A 90 4.85 0.52 4.24
C ASN A 90 5.59 -0.10 3.04
N ALA A 91 5.79 -1.41 3.07
CA ALA A 91 6.46 -2.14 2.00
C ALA A 91 5.58 -2.23 0.74
N MET A 92 4.28 -2.48 0.91
CA MET A 92 3.33 -2.57 -0.21
C MET A 92 3.19 -1.24 -0.94
N ASN A 93 3.30 -0.10 -0.26
CA ASN A 93 3.31 1.20 -0.92
C ASN A 93 4.48 1.32 -1.93
N GLY A 94 5.69 0.94 -1.51
CA GLY A 94 6.87 0.96 -2.40
C GLY A 94 6.78 -0.08 -3.52
N TYR A 95 6.32 -1.29 -3.19
CA TYR A 95 6.15 -2.36 -4.17
C TYR A 95 5.07 -2.01 -5.22
N GLN A 96 3.94 -1.47 -4.78
CA GLN A 96 2.84 -1.05 -5.66
C GLN A 96 3.28 0.07 -6.60
N SER A 97 3.91 1.13 -6.09
CA SER A 97 4.39 2.26 -6.91
C SER A 97 5.30 1.78 -8.05
N ALA A 98 6.21 0.85 -7.74
CA ALA A 98 7.19 0.38 -8.72
C ALA A 98 6.70 -0.76 -9.64
N CYS A 99 5.77 -1.59 -9.18
CA CYS A 99 5.48 -2.89 -9.82
C CYS A 99 4.02 -3.10 -10.25
N ALA A 100 3.07 -2.22 -9.89
CA ALA A 100 1.64 -2.46 -10.18
C ALA A 100 1.27 -2.56 -11.67
N GLU A 101 2.14 -2.07 -12.57
CA GLU A 101 1.98 -2.17 -14.02
C GLU A 101 2.64 -3.42 -14.63
N LYS A 102 3.27 -4.26 -13.81
CA LYS A 102 3.89 -5.51 -14.26
C LYS A 102 2.84 -6.62 -14.33
N ASN A 103 2.87 -7.43 -15.40
CA ASN A 103 1.92 -8.53 -15.59
C ASN A 103 2.02 -9.61 -14.48
N TRP A 104 3.21 -9.76 -13.90
CA TRP A 104 3.48 -10.72 -12.82
C TRP A 104 3.15 -10.17 -11.42
N PHE A 105 2.72 -8.90 -11.28
CA PHE A 105 2.54 -8.24 -9.98
C PHE A 105 1.67 -9.04 -8.99
N TYR A 106 0.56 -9.60 -9.48
CA TYR A 106 -0.39 -10.40 -8.69
C TYR A 106 -0.01 -11.89 -8.59
N GLN A 107 1.02 -12.33 -9.32
CA GLN A 107 1.47 -13.72 -9.34
C GLN A 107 2.59 -13.97 -8.33
N LEU A 108 3.32 -12.93 -7.93
CA LEU A 108 4.45 -13.04 -7.03
C LEU A 108 4.01 -13.28 -5.58
N ALA A 109 4.27 -14.48 -5.06
CA ALA A 109 3.89 -14.89 -3.71
C ALA A 109 4.84 -14.35 -2.62
N LEU A 110 4.62 -13.12 -2.16
CA LEU A 110 5.47 -12.47 -1.15
C LEU A 110 5.04 -12.69 0.31
N GLY A 111 3.89 -13.30 0.58
CA GLY A 111 3.35 -13.45 1.93
C GLY A 111 4.31 -14.11 2.93
N ASN A 112 5.08 -15.11 2.49
CA ASN A 112 6.09 -15.77 3.32
C ASN A 112 7.30 -14.87 3.64
N ALA A 113 7.71 -14.01 2.70
CA ALA A 113 8.79 -13.06 2.91
C ALA A 113 8.39 -12.01 3.96
N PHE A 114 7.16 -11.50 3.86
CA PHE A 114 6.59 -10.60 4.87
C PHE A 114 6.52 -11.25 6.25
N ALA A 115 5.98 -12.48 6.34
CA ALA A 115 5.84 -13.19 7.61
C ALA A 115 7.21 -13.43 8.27
N SER A 116 8.22 -13.80 7.48
CA SER A 116 9.60 -13.98 7.96
C SER A 116 10.19 -12.67 8.49
N ALA A 117 10.02 -11.56 7.78
CA ALA A 117 10.52 -10.26 8.21
C ALA A 117 9.88 -9.80 9.54
N VAL A 118 8.56 -9.91 9.66
CA VAL A 118 7.83 -9.59 10.90
C VAL A 118 8.28 -10.50 12.05
N TRP A 119 8.53 -11.79 11.78
CA TRP A 119 8.99 -12.72 12.80
C TRP A 119 10.38 -12.39 13.35
N GLU A 120 11.32 -11.94 12.52
CA GLU A 120 12.64 -11.48 12.98
C GLU A 120 12.52 -10.23 13.87
N LEU A 121 11.64 -9.29 13.52
CA LEU A 121 11.34 -8.11 14.37
C LEU A 121 10.73 -8.51 15.71
N LEU A 122 9.88 -9.55 15.76
CA LEU A 122 9.30 -10.03 17.01
C LEU A 122 10.34 -10.72 17.91
N GLN A 123 11.24 -11.51 17.33
CA GLN A 123 12.32 -12.16 18.07
C GLN A 123 13.30 -11.16 18.71
N ALA A 124 13.45 -9.97 18.12
CA ALA A 124 14.26 -8.90 18.68
C ALA A 124 13.80 -8.45 20.08
N ARG A 125 12.50 -8.59 20.37
CA ARG A 125 11.90 -8.23 21.67
C ARG A 125 12.07 -9.33 22.73
N GLY A 126 12.84 -10.37 22.42
CA GLY A 126 12.94 -11.59 23.20
C GLY A 126 12.03 -12.68 22.66
N ARG A 127 11.68 -13.66 23.50
CA ARG A 127 10.84 -14.78 23.09
C ARG A 127 9.41 -14.30 22.78
N PRO A 128 8.94 -14.37 21.52
CA PRO A 128 7.58 -13.97 21.18
C PRO A 128 6.56 -14.81 21.96
N ARG A 129 5.47 -14.18 22.38
CA ARG A 129 4.34 -14.87 23.05
C ARG A 129 3.30 -15.41 22.06
N VAL A 130 3.56 -15.25 20.76
CA VAL A 130 2.70 -15.66 19.64
C VAL A 130 3.39 -16.77 18.86
N HIS A 131 2.64 -17.71 18.29
CA HIS A 131 3.20 -18.74 17.43
C HIS A 131 3.49 -18.16 16.04
N PHE A 132 4.56 -18.64 15.39
CA PHE A 132 4.91 -18.21 14.03
C PHE A 132 3.76 -18.41 13.04
N LYS A 133 3.00 -19.52 13.20
CA LYS A 133 1.84 -19.81 12.34
C LYS A 133 0.78 -18.71 12.40
N ASP A 134 0.46 -18.20 13.58
CA ASP A 134 -0.54 -17.13 13.75
C ASP A 134 -0.05 -15.83 13.11
N VAL A 135 1.26 -15.53 13.23
CA VAL A 135 1.88 -14.38 12.57
C VAL A 135 1.84 -14.52 11.05
N GLN A 136 2.14 -15.71 10.54
CA GLN A 136 2.13 -16.00 9.11
C GLN A 136 0.72 -15.86 8.52
N GLU A 137 -0.29 -16.47 9.13
CA GLU A 137 -1.69 -16.35 8.69
C GLU A 137 -2.14 -14.88 8.65
N PHE A 138 -1.88 -14.13 9.73
CA PHE A 138 -2.22 -12.71 9.80
C PHE A 138 -1.51 -11.89 8.72
N VAL A 139 -0.20 -12.06 8.57
CA VAL A 139 0.59 -11.28 7.60
C VAL A 139 0.22 -11.60 6.15
N ILE A 140 -0.06 -12.87 5.84
CA ILE A 140 -0.53 -13.27 4.51
C ILE A 140 -1.88 -12.61 4.23
N GLN A 141 -2.82 -12.65 5.18
CA GLN A 141 -4.13 -12.01 5.03
C GLN A 141 -4.01 -10.50 4.78
N GLU A 142 -3.13 -9.81 5.51
CA GLU A 142 -2.87 -8.38 5.32
C GLU A 142 -2.26 -8.10 3.93
N PHE A 143 -1.31 -8.93 3.49
CA PHE A 143 -0.71 -8.82 2.16
C PHE A 143 -1.73 -9.03 1.04
N GLU A 144 -2.55 -10.07 1.12
CA GLU A 144 -3.63 -10.34 0.16
C GLU A 144 -4.66 -9.21 0.14
N SER A 145 -5.02 -8.66 1.31
CA SER A 145 -5.91 -7.49 1.41
C SER A 145 -5.35 -6.26 0.68
N HIS A 146 -4.03 -6.05 0.71
CA HIS A 146 -3.37 -4.99 -0.07
C HIS A 146 -3.39 -5.27 -1.57
N LEU A 147 -3.19 -6.52 -2.01
CA LEU A 147 -3.31 -6.89 -3.43
C LEU A 147 -4.74 -6.67 -3.94
N ASP A 148 -5.75 -7.09 -3.17
CA ASP A 148 -7.15 -6.92 -3.50
C ASP A 148 -7.54 -5.45 -3.63
N ARG A 149 -7.08 -4.61 -2.69
CA ARG A 149 -7.29 -3.17 -2.75
C ARG A 149 -6.61 -2.54 -3.95
N THR A 150 -5.41 -2.99 -4.30
CA THR A 150 -4.69 -2.51 -5.50
C THR A 150 -5.45 -2.88 -6.76
N LEU A 151 -5.89 -4.14 -6.88
CA LEU A 151 -6.67 -4.64 -8.00
C LEU A 151 -8.01 -3.91 -8.15
N LEU A 152 -8.71 -3.68 -7.04
CA LEU A 152 -9.96 -2.91 -7.01
C LEU A 152 -9.75 -1.50 -7.53
N THR A 153 -8.72 -0.83 -7.02
CA THR A 153 -8.38 0.55 -7.42
C THR A 153 -8.07 0.62 -8.92
N LYS A 154 -7.23 -0.30 -9.42
CA LYS A 154 -6.90 -0.41 -10.84
C LYS A 154 -8.13 -0.68 -11.70
N ALA A 155 -8.95 -1.65 -11.32
CA ALA A 155 -10.18 -1.99 -12.02
C ALA A 155 -11.17 -0.81 -12.09
N MET A 156 -11.30 -0.03 -11.01
CA MET A 156 -12.13 1.18 -10.99
C MET A 156 -11.58 2.28 -11.92
N TRP A 157 -10.27 2.47 -11.93
CA TRP A 157 -9.59 3.41 -12.82
C TRP A 157 -9.81 3.03 -14.29
N ASP A 158 -9.52 1.78 -14.64
CA ASP A 158 -9.67 1.26 -16.00
C ASP A 158 -11.12 1.31 -16.47
N ALA A 159 -12.09 0.96 -15.61
CA ALA A 159 -13.52 1.08 -15.93
C ALA A 159 -13.93 2.53 -16.21
N THR A 160 -13.34 3.47 -15.47
CA THR A 160 -13.59 4.92 -15.64
C THR A 160 -12.96 5.43 -16.94
N GLN A 161 -11.68 5.16 -17.17
CA GLN A 161 -10.96 5.51 -18.38
C GLN A 161 -11.64 4.93 -19.63
N ASN A 162 -12.07 3.67 -19.58
CA ASN A 162 -12.80 3.04 -20.68
C ASN A 162 -14.16 3.69 -20.98
N THR A 163 -14.75 4.40 -20.01
CA THR A 163 -16.03 5.09 -20.17
C THR A 163 -15.86 6.53 -20.66
N PHE A 164 -14.81 7.23 -20.21
CA PHE A 164 -14.57 8.65 -20.44
C PHE A 164 -13.25 8.92 -21.19
N LYS A 165 -12.95 8.08 -22.20
CA LYS A 165 -11.67 7.98 -22.93
C LYS A 165 -11.03 9.29 -23.40
N ASP A 166 -11.83 10.32 -23.65
CA ASP A 166 -11.35 11.56 -24.27
C ASP A 166 -11.13 12.70 -23.26
N ASN A 167 -11.23 12.43 -21.96
CA ASN A 167 -11.14 13.48 -20.94
C ASN A 167 -10.57 12.97 -19.60
N ASP A 168 -9.24 13.01 -19.47
CA ASP A 168 -8.54 12.59 -18.25
C ASP A 168 -8.95 13.37 -17.01
N THR A 169 -9.26 14.66 -17.14
CA THR A 169 -9.74 15.48 -16.02
C THR A 169 -11.09 14.98 -15.51
N VAL A 170 -11.99 14.61 -16.40
CA VAL A 170 -13.27 13.99 -16.05
C VAL A 170 -13.03 12.61 -15.44
N SER A 171 -12.19 11.77 -16.07
CA SER A 171 -11.86 10.43 -15.57
C SER A 171 -11.32 10.50 -14.14
N GLY A 172 -10.36 11.39 -13.86
CA GLY A 172 -9.81 11.62 -12.53
C GLY A 172 -10.84 12.05 -11.49
N LYS A 173 -11.79 12.91 -11.86
CA LYS A 173 -12.87 13.36 -10.94
C LYS A 173 -13.90 12.26 -10.69
N VAL A 174 -14.32 11.55 -11.73
CA VAL A 174 -15.28 10.45 -11.62
C VAL A 174 -14.69 9.28 -10.84
N PHE A 175 -13.44 8.90 -11.13
CA PHE A 175 -12.73 7.85 -10.40
C PHE A 175 -12.68 8.16 -8.91
N ARG A 176 -12.21 9.37 -8.52
CA ARG A 176 -12.19 9.80 -7.11
C ARG A 176 -13.55 9.72 -6.45
N ALA A 177 -14.62 10.12 -7.16
CA ALA A 177 -15.98 10.03 -6.63
C ALA A 177 -16.44 8.57 -6.43
N VAL A 178 -16.07 7.67 -7.34
CA VAL A 178 -16.40 6.24 -7.29
C VAL A 178 -15.61 5.54 -6.19
N SER A 179 -14.29 5.75 -6.11
CA SER A 179 -13.41 5.14 -5.10
C SER A 179 -13.77 5.59 -3.69
N ASN A 180 -13.94 6.91 -3.49
CA ASN A 180 -14.17 7.47 -2.14
C ASN A 180 -15.56 7.17 -1.58
N SER A 181 -16.51 6.75 -2.42
CA SER A 181 -17.83 6.32 -1.95
C SER A 181 -17.93 4.81 -1.72
N TYR A 182 -16.97 4.02 -2.21
CA TYR A 182 -17.02 2.55 -2.15
C TYR A 182 -17.05 2.03 -0.72
N HIS A 183 -16.01 2.34 0.08
CA HIS A 183 -15.88 1.84 1.45
C HIS A 183 -16.97 2.41 2.35
N THR A 184 -17.33 3.69 2.21
CA THR A 184 -18.44 4.27 2.97
C THR A 184 -19.75 3.50 2.75
N VAL A 185 -20.09 3.20 1.50
CA VAL A 185 -21.31 2.44 1.18
C VAL A 185 -21.22 0.99 1.65
N LEU A 186 -20.04 0.37 1.54
CA LEU A 186 -19.80 -0.97 2.05
C LEU A 186 -20.01 -1.03 3.57
N ASP A 187 -19.37 -0.13 4.33
CA ASP A 187 -19.44 -0.07 5.78
C ASP A 187 -20.88 0.21 6.27
N GLU A 188 -21.60 1.12 5.60
CA GLU A 188 -23.01 1.40 5.88
C GLU A 188 -23.89 0.14 5.74
N LEU A 189 -23.59 -0.72 4.77
CA LEU A 189 -24.35 -1.95 4.54
C LEU A 189 -23.94 -3.09 5.45
N LEU A 190 -22.65 -3.21 5.80
CA LEU A 190 -22.17 -4.16 6.79
C LEU A 190 -22.70 -3.85 8.20
N ALA A 191 -22.94 -2.56 8.49
CA ALA A 191 -23.57 -2.13 9.73
C ALA A 191 -25.09 -2.37 9.79
N ASP A 192 -25.75 -2.67 8.65
CA ASP A 192 -27.19 -2.97 8.61
C ASP A 192 -27.45 -4.42 9.03
N SER A 193 -27.95 -4.61 10.25
CA SER A 193 -28.20 -5.92 10.84
C SER A 193 -29.43 -6.66 10.30
N ARG A 194 -30.18 -6.05 9.37
CA ARG A 194 -31.37 -6.70 8.79
C ARG A 194 -30.95 -7.88 7.91
N PRO A 195 -31.59 -9.05 8.06
CA PRO A 195 -31.34 -10.17 7.15
C PRO A 195 -31.85 -9.81 5.76
N LEU A 196 -30.95 -9.83 4.78
CA LEU A 196 -31.23 -9.61 3.37
C LEU A 196 -30.74 -10.83 2.59
N GLU A 197 -31.45 -11.18 1.52
CA GLU A 197 -30.94 -12.15 0.56
C GLU A 197 -29.73 -11.56 -0.18
N ASP A 198 -28.79 -12.39 -0.63
CA ASP A 198 -27.55 -11.91 -1.25
C ASP A 198 -27.80 -11.06 -2.50
N ALA A 199 -28.82 -11.41 -3.30
CA ALA A 199 -29.25 -10.60 -4.43
C ALA A 199 -29.70 -9.20 -3.99
N GLU A 200 -30.45 -9.09 -2.89
CA GLU A 200 -30.89 -7.80 -2.35
C GLU A 200 -29.71 -6.98 -1.78
N LYS A 201 -28.72 -7.63 -1.17
CA LYS A 201 -27.48 -6.96 -0.71
C LYS A 201 -26.74 -6.34 -1.88
N VAL A 202 -26.54 -7.09 -2.98
CA VAL A 202 -25.88 -6.60 -4.19
C VAL A 202 -26.65 -5.44 -4.81
N GLU A 203 -27.97 -5.57 -4.97
CA GLU A 203 -28.83 -4.51 -5.50
C GLU A 203 -28.74 -3.24 -4.64
N ARG A 204 -28.79 -3.38 -3.32
CA ARG A 204 -28.71 -2.26 -2.39
C ARG A 204 -27.33 -1.60 -2.42
N PHE A 205 -26.25 -2.38 -2.44
CA PHE A 205 -24.88 -1.90 -2.57
C PHE A 205 -24.71 -1.08 -3.85
N ILE A 206 -25.02 -1.68 -5.00
CA ILE A 206 -24.89 -1.01 -6.30
C ILE A 206 -25.74 0.25 -6.35
N LYS A 207 -26.98 0.22 -5.86
CA LYS A 207 -27.85 1.40 -5.85
C LYS A 207 -27.25 2.54 -5.02
N ARG A 208 -26.84 2.25 -3.79
CA ARG A 208 -26.24 3.25 -2.89
C ARG A 208 -24.92 3.78 -3.44
N TRP A 209 -24.11 2.91 -4.03
CA TRP A 209 -22.83 3.28 -4.62
C TRP A 209 -23.01 4.17 -5.86
N ILE A 210 -23.95 3.86 -6.75
CA ILE A 210 -24.33 4.72 -7.88
C ILE A 210 -24.79 6.10 -7.37
N GLU A 211 -25.70 6.13 -6.41
CA GLU A 211 -26.24 7.39 -5.86
C GLU A 211 -25.14 8.25 -5.23
N ALA A 212 -24.31 7.68 -4.35
CA ALA A 212 -23.27 8.39 -3.62
C ALA A 212 -22.14 8.87 -4.55
N SER A 213 -21.63 7.99 -5.42
CA SER A 213 -20.55 8.33 -6.35
C SER A 213 -21.00 9.38 -7.36
N MET A 214 -22.17 9.22 -7.98
CA MET A 214 -22.62 10.12 -9.04
C MET A 214 -23.04 11.48 -8.48
N HIS A 215 -23.54 11.56 -7.25
CA HIS A 215 -23.78 12.84 -6.59
C HIS A 215 -22.48 13.63 -6.40
N ARG A 216 -21.40 12.96 -5.95
CA ARG A 216 -20.06 13.57 -5.81
C ARG A 216 -19.43 13.93 -7.16
N ALA A 217 -19.60 13.09 -8.17
CA ALA A 217 -19.12 13.38 -9.52
C ALA A 217 -19.87 14.56 -10.15
N TRP A 218 -21.18 14.67 -9.93
CA TRP A 218 -22.01 15.74 -10.50
C TRP A 218 -21.59 17.13 -10.04
N THR A 219 -21.15 17.27 -8.79
CA THR A 219 -20.70 18.55 -8.22
C THR A 219 -19.26 18.91 -8.60
N SER A 220 -18.42 17.92 -8.93
CA SER A 220 -17.00 18.13 -9.24
C SER A 220 -16.71 18.26 -10.74
N VAL A 221 -17.51 17.61 -11.59
CA VAL A 221 -17.33 17.61 -13.05
C VAL A 221 -17.97 18.85 -13.68
N GLU A 222 -17.19 19.57 -14.49
CA GLU A 222 -17.69 20.71 -15.26
C GLU A 222 -18.64 20.25 -16.38
N LYS A 223 -19.74 20.97 -16.58
CA LYS A 223 -20.80 20.60 -17.54
C LYS A 223 -21.24 19.14 -17.36
N SER A 224 -21.41 18.73 -16.11
CA SER A 224 -21.79 17.36 -15.71
C SER A 224 -23.01 16.83 -16.47
N GLU A 225 -23.95 17.68 -16.84
CA GLU A 225 -25.13 17.34 -17.67
C GLU A 225 -24.80 16.73 -19.04
N VAL A 226 -23.68 17.14 -19.66
CA VAL A 226 -23.23 16.67 -20.98
C VAL A 226 -22.39 15.39 -20.83
N VAL A 227 -21.61 15.31 -19.76
CA VAL A 227 -20.62 14.25 -19.55
C VAL A 227 -21.25 13.04 -18.83
N LEU A 228 -21.93 13.29 -17.70
CA LEU A 228 -22.61 12.29 -16.89
C LEU A 228 -24.01 12.07 -17.44
N THR A 229 -24.10 11.46 -18.63
CA THR A 229 -25.38 11.04 -19.20
C THR A 229 -25.83 9.69 -18.62
N PRO A 230 -27.13 9.34 -18.66
CA PRO A 230 -27.59 8.02 -18.24
C PRO A 230 -26.85 6.87 -18.95
N GLY A 231 -26.49 7.07 -20.21
CA GLY A 231 -25.73 6.09 -21.01
C GLY A 231 -24.31 5.89 -20.49
N ASN A 232 -23.60 6.98 -20.19
CA ASN A 232 -22.23 6.92 -19.67
C ASN A 232 -22.20 6.35 -18.25
N VAL A 233 -23.12 6.77 -17.37
CA VAL A 233 -23.20 6.22 -16.00
C VAL A 233 -23.55 4.73 -16.02
N SER A 234 -24.49 4.32 -16.87
CA SER A 234 -24.78 2.89 -17.04
C SER A 234 -23.54 2.14 -17.54
N ARG A 235 -22.86 2.63 -18.58
CA ARG A 235 -21.64 2.00 -19.11
C ARG A 235 -20.52 1.89 -18.07
N LEU A 236 -20.32 2.94 -17.25
CA LEU A 236 -19.36 2.93 -16.15
C LEU A 236 -19.63 1.77 -15.20
N PHE A 237 -20.86 1.66 -14.68
CA PHE A 237 -21.20 0.61 -13.73
C PHE A 237 -21.25 -0.78 -14.36
N GLN A 238 -21.58 -0.90 -15.64
CA GLN A 238 -21.41 -2.15 -16.38
C GLN A 238 -19.93 -2.58 -16.42
N ASN A 239 -19.02 -1.62 -16.66
CA ASN A 239 -17.59 -1.89 -16.62
C ASN A 239 -17.11 -2.19 -15.18
N LEU A 240 -17.67 -1.57 -14.14
CA LEU A 240 -17.33 -1.91 -12.75
C LEU A 240 -17.84 -3.30 -12.32
N VAL A 241 -18.99 -3.74 -12.85
CA VAL A 241 -19.48 -5.10 -12.60
C VAL A 241 -18.53 -6.11 -13.23
N ALA A 242 -18.05 -5.90 -14.46
CA ALA A 242 -17.18 -6.83 -15.18
C ALA A 242 -15.95 -6.10 -15.80
N PRO A 243 -14.97 -5.66 -14.98
CA PRO A 243 -13.89 -4.77 -15.42
C PRO A 243 -12.95 -5.42 -16.44
N PHE A 244 -12.72 -6.73 -16.30
CA PHE A 244 -11.89 -7.51 -17.22
C PHE A 244 -12.73 -8.33 -18.22
N GLY A 245 -14.00 -7.93 -18.44
CA GLY A 245 -14.92 -8.58 -19.35
C GLY A 245 -15.71 -9.75 -18.74
N GLU A 246 -16.62 -10.31 -19.54
CA GLU A 246 -17.59 -11.33 -19.10
C GLU A 246 -16.93 -12.69 -18.79
N ALA A 247 -15.78 -13.00 -19.40
CA ALA A 247 -15.08 -14.27 -19.18
C ALA A 247 -14.27 -14.32 -17.88
N HIS A 248 -13.89 -13.16 -17.34
CA HIS A 248 -13.13 -13.06 -16.09
C HIS A 248 -14.09 -13.08 -14.90
N GLU A 249 -13.74 -13.70 -13.77
CA GLU A 249 -14.65 -13.82 -12.61
C GLU A 249 -14.67 -12.56 -11.73
N TYR A 250 -13.56 -11.81 -11.69
CA TYR A 250 -13.43 -10.60 -10.89
C TYR A 250 -14.54 -9.56 -11.14
N SER A 251 -14.92 -8.88 -10.06
CA SER A 251 -15.89 -7.80 -10.01
C SER A 251 -15.45 -6.75 -9.01
N CYS A 252 -15.81 -5.48 -9.24
CA CYS A 252 -15.68 -4.46 -8.20
C CYS A 252 -16.81 -4.56 -7.16
N ILE A 253 -17.71 -5.55 -7.22
CA ILE A 253 -18.71 -5.80 -6.18
C ILE A 253 -18.04 -6.61 -5.05
N PRO A 254 -18.23 -6.25 -3.76
CA PRO A 254 -17.66 -6.98 -2.64
C PRO A 254 -17.95 -8.48 -2.72
N ILE A 255 -16.90 -9.31 -2.63
CA ILE A 255 -17.01 -10.78 -2.78
C ILE A 255 -18.03 -11.38 -1.80
N MET A 256 -18.08 -10.85 -0.57
CA MET A 256 -19.02 -11.26 0.47
C MET A 256 -20.51 -11.06 0.12
N PHE A 257 -20.83 -10.28 -0.91
CA PHE A 257 -22.20 -10.12 -1.42
C PHE A 257 -22.49 -11.04 -2.62
N ILE A 258 -21.47 -11.56 -3.29
CA ILE A 258 -21.61 -12.37 -4.51
C ILE A 258 -21.11 -13.81 -4.35
N GLU A 259 -20.60 -14.20 -3.18
CA GLU A 259 -20.02 -15.52 -2.91
C GLU A 259 -20.97 -16.67 -3.29
N HIS A 260 -22.28 -16.53 -3.01
CA HIS A 260 -23.26 -17.61 -3.25
C HIS A 260 -24.05 -17.47 -4.56
N ILE A 261 -24.21 -16.25 -5.07
CA ILE A 261 -25.02 -15.97 -6.28
C ILE A 261 -24.17 -15.75 -7.52
N GLY A 262 -22.86 -15.59 -7.35
CA GLY A 262 -21.93 -15.20 -8.40
C GLY A 262 -22.07 -13.73 -8.80
N ARG A 263 -21.18 -13.32 -9.70
CA ARG A 263 -21.17 -11.97 -10.25
C ARG A 263 -22.41 -11.72 -11.14
N PRO A 264 -23.12 -10.60 -10.99
CA PRO A 264 -24.18 -10.20 -11.93
C PRO A 264 -23.65 -10.07 -13.38
N PRO A 265 -24.50 -10.30 -14.40
CA PRO A 265 -24.08 -10.13 -15.80
C PRO A 265 -23.77 -8.66 -16.12
N ARG A 266 -22.87 -8.37 -17.06
CA ARG A 266 -22.50 -6.98 -17.40
C ARG A 266 -23.71 -6.15 -17.83
N ASN A 267 -24.66 -6.73 -18.55
CA ASN A 267 -25.86 -6.06 -19.04
C ASN A 267 -27.06 -6.14 -18.05
N TRP A 268 -26.79 -6.28 -16.75
CA TRP A 268 -27.81 -6.39 -15.72
C TRP A 268 -28.82 -5.23 -15.77
N GLN A 269 -30.09 -5.56 -16.01
CA GLN A 269 -31.16 -4.57 -16.22
C GLN A 269 -31.36 -3.64 -15.02
N PHE A 270 -31.05 -4.13 -13.81
CA PHE A 270 -31.12 -3.35 -12.59
C PHE A 270 -30.27 -2.07 -12.67
N LEU A 271 -29.08 -2.12 -13.29
CA LEU A 271 -28.23 -0.94 -13.48
C LEU A 271 -28.95 0.17 -14.25
N ARG A 272 -29.58 -0.20 -15.37
CA ARG A 272 -30.30 0.76 -16.22
C ARG A 272 -31.47 1.40 -15.47
N VAL A 273 -32.24 0.60 -14.74
CA VAL A 273 -33.39 1.08 -13.95
C VAL A 273 -32.91 2.04 -12.86
N THR A 274 -31.88 1.66 -12.12
CA THR A 274 -31.30 2.47 -11.04
C THR A 274 -30.75 3.80 -11.55
N VAL A 275 -30.00 3.79 -12.65
CA VAL A 275 -29.50 5.02 -13.28
C VAL A 275 -30.64 5.90 -13.79
N GLN A 276 -31.67 5.32 -14.42
CA GLN A 276 -32.85 6.10 -14.85
C GLN A 276 -33.57 6.75 -13.66
N GLN A 277 -33.70 6.05 -12.55
CA GLN A 277 -34.29 6.58 -11.31
C GLN A 277 -33.48 7.74 -10.75
N LEU A 278 -32.15 7.62 -10.70
CA LEU A 278 -31.24 8.69 -10.28
C LEU A 278 -31.44 9.98 -11.11
N PHE A 279 -31.41 9.88 -12.44
CA PHE A 279 -31.58 11.06 -13.28
C PHE A 279 -33.01 11.64 -13.21
N LYS A 280 -34.02 10.80 -12.95
CA LYS A 280 -35.39 11.27 -12.74
C LYS A 280 -35.49 12.05 -11.43
N SER A 281 -34.86 11.59 -10.35
CA SER A 281 -34.87 12.31 -9.07
C SER A 281 -34.15 13.66 -9.20
N TRP A 282 -32.98 13.72 -9.85
CA TRP A 282 -32.29 14.99 -10.08
C TRP A 282 -33.10 15.99 -10.90
N LYS A 283 -33.84 15.54 -11.92
CA LYS A 283 -34.76 16.41 -12.67
C LYS A 283 -35.89 16.94 -11.79
N GLN A 284 -36.45 16.10 -10.92
CA GLN A 284 -37.49 16.53 -9.97
C GLN A 284 -36.93 17.52 -8.95
N ASP A 285 -35.72 17.29 -8.45
CA ASP A 285 -35.04 18.19 -7.51
C ASP A 285 -34.72 19.55 -8.16
N SER A 286 -34.40 19.58 -9.45
CA SER A 286 -34.19 20.83 -10.20
C SER A 286 -35.48 21.61 -10.47
N GLN A 287 -36.62 20.92 -10.58
CA GLN A 287 -37.93 21.53 -10.86
C GLN A 287 -38.63 22.03 -9.60
N ASN A 288 -38.35 21.42 -8.46
CA ASN A 288 -38.83 21.89 -7.17
C ASN A 288 -37.84 22.93 -6.67
N PRO A 289 -38.08 24.25 -6.88
CA PRO A 289 -37.19 25.27 -6.32
C PRO A 289 -37.01 24.95 -4.84
N PRO A 290 -35.79 25.03 -4.29
CA PRO A 290 -35.51 24.65 -2.91
C PRO A 290 -36.55 25.36 -2.08
N SER A 291 -37.53 24.59 -1.55
CA SER A 291 -38.68 25.19 -0.89
C SER A 291 -38.06 26.12 0.11
N THR A 292 -38.32 27.42 -0.03
CA THR A 292 -37.67 28.45 0.77
C THR A 292 -38.06 28.10 2.19
N LYS A 293 -37.24 27.28 2.83
CA LYS A 293 -37.33 26.93 4.23
C LYS A 293 -37.00 28.24 4.85
N ARG A 294 -38.07 29.02 5.02
CA ARG A 294 -38.19 30.23 5.80
C ARG A 294 -37.49 29.85 7.08
N ARG A 295 -36.20 30.22 7.16
CA ARG A 295 -35.35 29.98 8.31
C ARG A 295 -36.08 30.72 9.40
N LYS A 296 -36.96 30.00 10.11
CA LYS A 296 -37.81 30.55 11.15
C LYS A 296 -36.79 31.01 12.16
N LYS A 297 -36.55 32.32 12.15
CA LYS A 297 -35.72 33.03 13.10
C LYS A 297 -36.23 32.60 14.45
N SER A 298 -35.53 31.67 15.06
CA SER A 298 -35.74 31.25 16.45
C SER A 298 -35.20 32.38 17.32
N GLU A 299 -35.91 33.51 17.30
CA GLU A 299 -35.89 34.48 18.38
C GLU A 299 -36.58 33.81 19.56
N GLY A 300 -35.80 33.33 20.52
CA GLY A 300 -36.36 32.78 21.75
C GLY A 300 -35.40 31.94 22.57
N SER A 301 -34.72 32.62 23.49
CA SER A 301 -34.53 32.18 24.88
C SER A 301 -33.64 30.96 25.15
N PHE A 302 -32.45 31.18 25.73
CA PHE A 302 -32.25 31.06 27.18
C PHE A 302 -30.82 31.50 27.52
N ALA A 303 -30.70 32.69 28.10
CA ALA A 303 -29.59 33.00 28.98
C ALA A 303 -29.79 32.14 30.23
N ILE A 304 -28.86 31.22 30.49
CA ILE A 304 -28.76 30.54 31.76
C ILE A 304 -27.81 31.39 32.58
N ASP A 305 -28.40 32.12 33.52
CA ASP A 305 -27.71 32.73 34.66
C ASP A 305 -27.00 31.64 35.45
N GLU A 306 -25.74 31.93 35.75
CA GLU A 306 -24.98 31.40 36.87
C GLU A 306 -25.77 31.59 38.18
N ASP A 307 -25.52 30.69 39.13
CA ASP A 307 -25.79 30.85 40.56
C ASP A 307 -27.15 30.34 41.10
N SER A 308 -27.17 29.05 41.49
CA SER A 308 -27.77 28.60 42.77
C SER A 308 -27.70 27.08 42.93
N ALA A 309 -26.92 26.64 43.93
CA ALA A 309 -27.06 25.33 44.55
C ALA A 309 -28.41 25.21 45.28
N PRO A 310 -28.94 23.99 45.42
CA PRO A 310 -29.11 23.50 46.77
C PRO A 310 -28.75 22.02 46.96
N ALA A 311 -28.27 21.75 48.17
CA ALA A 311 -28.06 20.44 48.75
C ALA A 311 -29.37 19.65 48.90
N ILE A 312 -29.35 18.36 48.59
CA ILE A 312 -30.29 17.36 49.11
C ILE A 312 -29.48 16.12 49.50
N ASP A 313 -29.39 15.93 50.81
CA ASP A 313 -29.05 14.69 51.51
C ASP A 313 -30.10 13.60 51.22
N GLY A 314 -29.67 12.34 51.15
CA GLY A 314 -30.58 11.20 51.12
C GLY A 314 -29.87 9.86 50.92
N GLU A 315 -29.62 9.19 52.03
CA GLU A 315 -28.97 7.88 52.20
C GLU A 315 -29.74 6.71 51.55
N ASP A 316 -28.98 5.74 51.01
CA ASP A 316 -29.05 4.26 50.95
C ASP A 316 -30.28 3.48 51.53
N PRO A 317 -30.53 2.16 51.26
CA PRO A 317 -29.57 1.12 50.79
C PRO A 317 -30.09 -0.01 49.83
N LEU A 318 -29.12 -0.79 49.32
CA LEU A 318 -29.08 -2.26 49.11
C LEU A 318 -30.30 -3.00 48.49
N SER A 319 -30.05 -3.67 47.35
CA SER A 319 -30.61 -5.00 47.08
C SER A 319 -29.73 -5.78 46.11
N ALA A 320 -29.08 -6.80 46.64
CA ALA A 320 -28.40 -7.86 45.93
C ALA A 320 -29.38 -8.72 45.11
N ALA A 321 -28.98 -9.12 43.91
CA ALA A 321 -29.46 -10.35 43.29
C ALA A 321 -28.34 -10.90 42.41
N GLU A 322 -27.67 -11.91 42.96
CA GLU A 322 -26.84 -12.87 42.23
C GLU A 322 -27.73 -13.61 41.23
N VAL A 323 -27.28 -13.68 39.97
CA VAL A 323 -27.64 -14.76 39.06
C VAL A 323 -26.40 -15.23 38.31
N ASP A 324 -26.39 -16.55 38.21
CA ASP A 324 -25.29 -17.46 37.98
C ASP A 324 -25.06 -17.71 36.47
N ALA A 325 -23.80 -18.05 36.18
CA ALA A 325 -23.21 -18.83 35.10
C ALA A 325 -23.72 -18.78 33.63
N THR A 326 -22.70 -18.80 32.76
CA THR A 326 -22.60 -19.41 31.42
C THR A 326 -23.15 -18.62 30.22
N SER A 327 -22.25 -17.91 29.52
CA SER A 327 -22.24 -17.88 28.06
C SER A 327 -20.88 -17.40 27.55
N MET A 328 -20.38 -18.06 26.51
CA MET A 328 -19.15 -17.75 25.80
C MET A 328 -19.40 -16.54 24.89
N ASP A 329 -18.83 -15.39 25.20
CA ASP A 329 -18.80 -14.26 24.28
C ASP A 329 -17.45 -14.21 23.57
N ALA A 330 -17.44 -14.77 22.36
CA ALA A 330 -16.52 -14.40 21.29
C ALA A 330 -16.93 -13.02 20.75
N ALA A 331 -16.72 -11.97 21.55
CA ALA A 331 -16.77 -10.60 21.07
C ALA A 331 -15.43 -10.28 20.41
N GLY A 332 -15.33 -10.61 19.12
CA GLY A 332 -14.25 -10.14 18.26
C GLY A 332 -14.18 -8.63 18.31
N MET A 333 -13.07 -8.13 18.84
CA MET A 333 -12.68 -6.73 18.79
C MET A 333 -12.51 -6.32 17.34
N HIS A 334 -13.57 -5.84 16.69
CA HIS A 334 -13.42 -4.89 15.60
C HIS A 334 -12.99 -3.57 16.21
N ALA A 335 -11.68 -3.47 16.51
CA ALA A 335 -11.04 -2.19 16.69
C ALA A 335 -11.30 -1.41 15.39
N LYS A 336 -12.12 -0.36 15.50
CA LYS A 336 -12.32 0.63 14.44
C LYS A 336 -10.98 1.33 14.24
N GLN A 337 -10.10 0.72 13.48
CA GLN A 337 -9.03 1.44 12.84
C GLN A 337 -9.72 2.18 11.71
N GLU A 338 -9.95 3.49 11.89
CA GLU A 338 -10.13 4.38 10.76
C GLU A 338 -8.92 4.13 9.87
N VAL A 339 -9.14 3.37 8.79
CA VAL A 339 -8.15 3.21 7.76
C VAL A 339 -8.14 4.58 7.11
N ASP A 340 -7.15 5.40 7.45
CA ASP A 340 -6.82 6.59 6.68
C ASP A 340 -6.58 6.09 5.26
N LEU A 341 -7.64 6.15 4.44
CA LEU A 341 -7.50 6.10 3.00
C LEU A 341 -6.53 7.23 2.70
N PRO A 342 -5.37 6.96 2.05
CA PRO A 342 -4.43 8.01 1.75
C PRO A 342 -5.21 9.10 1.03
N ASP A 343 -5.10 10.33 1.54
CA ASP A 343 -5.79 11.48 0.99
C ASP A 343 -5.60 11.46 -0.52
N ALA A 344 -6.63 11.77 -1.31
CA ALA A 344 -6.49 11.76 -2.77
C ALA A 344 -5.44 12.78 -3.24
N ASP A 345 -5.13 13.77 -2.39
CA ASP A 345 -4.02 14.69 -2.57
C ASP A 345 -2.66 14.00 -2.36
N PHE A 346 -2.56 12.92 -1.56
CA PHE A 346 -1.36 12.09 -1.42
C PHE A 346 -1.01 11.29 -2.69
N VAL A 347 -1.97 11.02 -3.59
CA VAL A 347 -1.68 10.40 -4.89
C VAL A 347 -1.14 11.42 -5.90
N GLU A 348 -1.47 12.70 -5.73
CA GLU A 348 -0.96 13.81 -6.55
C GLU A 348 0.33 14.43 -5.94
N GLU A 349 0.50 14.32 -4.62
CA GLU A 349 1.67 14.75 -3.85
C GLU A 349 2.75 13.66 -3.80
N ALA A 350 2.44 12.36 -3.73
CA ALA A 350 3.48 11.30 -3.84
C ALA A 350 4.14 11.27 -5.23
N VAL A 351 3.45 11.75 -6.27
CA VAL A 351 4.03 11.97 -7.61
C VAL A 351 4.91 13.24 -7.65
N LYS A 352 4.77 14.17 -6.69
CA LYS A 352 5.61 15.37 -6.55
C LYS A 352 6.68 15.28 -5.46
N GLN A 353 6.50 14.43 -4.46
CA GLN A 353 7.39 14.30 -3.30
C GLN A 353 8.43 13.19 -3.51
N GLU A 354 8.21 12.28 -4.46
CA GLU A 354 9.28 11.44 -5.02
C GLU A 354 10.32 12.25 -5.84
N GLU A 355 10.03 13.49 -6.23
CA GLU A 355 11.04 14.42 -6.80
C GLU A 355 11.87 15.16 -5.74
N GLU A 356 11.38 15.32 -4.50
CA GLU A 356 12.08 16.08 -3.45
C GLU A 356 12.85 15.20 -2.46
N ASP A 357 12.43 13.97 -2.16
CA ASP A 357 13.18 13.07 -1.26
C ASP A 357 14.24 12.20 -1.98
N ALA A 358 14.32 12.32 -3.31
CA ALA A 358 15.51 11.92 -4.09
C ALA A 358 16.54 13.06 -4.18
N ALA A 359 16.26 14.25 -3.63
CA ALA A 359 17.07 15.44 -3.84
C ALA A 359 18.31 15.59 -2.93
N ASP A 360 18.49 14.73 -1.92
CA ASP A 360 19.69 14.77 -1.06
C ASP A 360 20.83 13.83 -1.53
N ASP A 361 20.59 13.07 -2.62
CA ASP A 361 21.63 12.42 -3.45
C ASP A 361 21.71 13.03 -4.87
N LEU A 362 20.93 14.08 -5.18
CA LEU A 362 20.93 14.78 -6.46
C LEU A 362 21.42 16.22 -6.33
N ILE A 363 22.72 16.39 -6.08
CA ILE A 363 23.40 17.62 -6.50
C ILE A 363 23.46 17.61 -8.03
N GLY A 364 22.50 18.30 -8.66
CA GLY A 364 22.68 18.94 -9.96
C GLY A 364 22.20 18.16 -11.20
N ASN A 365 20.90 18.00 -11.37
CA ASN A 365 20.29 17.61 -12.65
C ASN A 365 20.25 18.80 -13.65
N GLY A 366 21.41 19.37 -13.96
CA GLY A 366 21.60 19.96 -15.27
C GLY A 366 21.84 18.78 -16.19
N ALA A 367 20.92 18.51 -17.13
CA ALA A 367 20.96 17.37 -18.05
C ALA A 367 22.40 16.92 -18.34
N CYS A 368 22.88 15.89 -17.63
CA CYS A 368 24.22 15.37 -17.82
C CYS A 368 24.19 14.67 -19.17
N THR A 369 24.44 15.44 -20.22
CA THR A 369 24.83 14.91 -21.52
C THR A 369 26.17 14.26 -21.24
N GLY A 370 26.17 12.96 -20.95
CA GLY A 370 27.38 12.19 -20.70
C GLY A 370 28.46 12.52 -21.71
N HIS A 371 29.73 12.35 -21.34
CA HIS A 371 30.84 12.71 -22.21
C HIS A 371 30.67 12.07 -23.61
N PRO A 372 30.64 12.85 -24.70
CA PRO A 372 30.21 12.39 -26.02
C PRO A 372 31.10 11.29 -26.62
N GLU A 373 32.36 11.21 -26.16
CA GLU A 373 33.34 10.20 -26.58
C GLU A 373 33.51 9.05 -25.57
N CYS A 374 32.71 9.01 -24.51
CA CYS A 374 32.74 7.90 -23.55
C CYS A 374 32.00 6.69 -24.11
N THR A 375 32.64 5.53 -24.08
CA THR A 375 32.10 4.25 -24.59
C THR A 375 30.89 3.78 -23.78
N SER A 376 30.66 4.32 -22.58
CA SER A 376 29.47 4.02 -21.78
C SER A 376 28.18 4.63 -22.33
N GLU A 377 28.24 5.47 -23.38
CA GLU A 377 27.08 6.06 -24.05
C GLU A 377 26.01 6.61 -23.09
N GLU A 378 24.78 6.07 -23.13
CA GLU A 378 23.64 6.50 -22.32
C GLU A 378 23.83 6.26 -20.81
N ASP A 379 24.76 5.37 -20.44
CA ASP A 379 25.14 5.07 -19.04
C ASP A 379 26.35 5.89 -18.56
N CYS A 380 26.82 6.85 -19.36
CA CYS A 380 27.93 7.71 -18.97
C CYS A 380 27.54 8.66 -17.83
N ILE A 381 28.14 8.46 -16.66
CA ILE A 381 27.93 9.29 -15.45
C ILE A 381 28.84 10.53 -15.36
N GLY A 382 29.68 10.74 -16.38
CA GLY A 382 30.55 11.91 -16.45
C GLY A 382 29.91 13.08 -17.21
N ASN A 383 30.69 14.13 -17.44
CA ASN A 383 30.28 15.31 -18.21
C ASN A 383 31.22 15.56 -19.40
N ASP A 384 30.88 16.49 -20.29
CA ASP A 384 31.62 16.83 -21.50
C ASP A 384 33.00 17.48 -21.28
N SER A 385 33.31 17.86 -20.03
CA SER A 385 34.61 18.43 -19.65
C SER A 385 35.55 17.43 -18.95
N ASP A 386 35.10 16.20 -18.71
CA ASP A 386 35.93 15.14 -18.15
C ASP A 386 36.98 14.68 -19.16
N PHE A 387 38.22 14.50 -18.72
CA PHE A 387 39.27 13.89 -19.54
C PHE A 387 38.94 12.43 -19.88
N LEU A 388 39.47 11.94 -20.99
CA LEU A 388 39.29 10.58 -21.46
C LEU A 388 40.45 9.67 -21.03
N VAL A 389 40.09 8.49 -20.54
CA VAL A 389 41.01 7.42 -20.15
C VAL A 389 40.71 6.20 -20.99
N ARG A 390 41.72 5.72 -21.72
CA ARG A 390 41.66 4.47 -22.48
C ARG A 390 42.07 3.30 -21.59
N HIS A 391 41.22 2.29 -21.51
CA HIS A 391 41.53 1.04 -20.82
C HIS A 391 42.68 0.31 -21.54
N MET A 392 43.69 -0.10 -20.79
CA MET A 392 44.80 -0.93 -21.28
C MET A 392 44.67 -2.34 -20.72
N LEU A 393 44.52 -3.33 -21.61
CA LEU A 393 44.44 -4.73 -21.21
C LEU A 393 45.60 -5.50 -21.83
N ALA A 394 46.54 -5.96 -21.00
CA ALA A 394 47.73 -6.69 -21.43
C ALA A 394 48.59 -5.96 -22.49
N GLY A 395 48.59 -4.62 -22.44
CA GLY A 395 49.32 -3.77 -23.39
C GLY A 395 48.54 -3.42 -24.66
N ASP A 396 47.35 -3.98 -24.86
CA ASP A 396 46.47 -3.63 -25.97
C ASP A 396 45.49 -2.50 -25.56
N ALA A 397 45.23 -1.61 -26.52
CA ALA A 397 44.31 -0.49 -26.39
C ALA A 397 42.85 -0.96 -26.46
N GLY A 398 42.08 -0.74 -25.39
CA GLY A 398 40.66 -1.05 -25.28
C GLY A 398 39.75 0.16 -25.41
N ASP A 399 38.59 0.06 -24.76
CA ASP A 399 37.53 1.07 -24.73
C ASP A 399 37.99 2.38 -24.05
N VAL A 400 37.36 3.49 -24.43
CA VAL A 400 37.64 4.82 -23.89
C VAL A 400 36.51 5.25 -22.98
N TYR A 401 36.84 5.70 -21.78
CA TYR A 401 35.86 6.18 -20.80
C TYR A 401 36.23 7.58 -20.34
N CYS A 402 35.25 8.40 -19.99
CA CYS A 402 35.55 9.62 -19.26
C CYS A 402 36.10 9.28 -17.86
N MET A 403 36.87 10.22 -17.29
CA MET A 403 37.54 10.07 -16.00
C MET A 403 36.58 9.62 -14.89
N THR A 404 35.39 10.23 -14.82
CA THR A 404 34.36 9.91 -13.81
C THR A 404 33.87 8.46 -13.93
N CYS A 405 33.63 7.97 -15.15
CA CYS A 405 33.29 6.56 -15.36
C CYS A 405 34.46 5.64 -15.01
N TRP A 406 35.68 6.02 -15.38
CA TRP A 406 36.90 5.24 -15.12
C TRP A 406 37.17 5.07 -13.61
N GLU A 407 37.03 6.13 -12.82
CA GLU A 407 37.19 6.07 -11.35
C GLU A 407 36.15 5.16 -10.67
N SER A 408 34.92 5.13 -11.21
CA SER A 408 33.88 4.20 -10.76
C SER A 408 34.28 2.74 -10.98
N PHE A 409 34.93 2.44 -12.12
CA PHE A 409 35.46 1.09 -12.38
C PHE A 409 36.63 0.75 -11.47
N LEU A 410 37.55 1.68 -11.22
CA LEU A 410 38.67 1.47 -10.30
C LEU A 410 38.22 1.18 -8.86
N THR A 411 37.10 1.78 -8.43
CA THR A 411 36.49 1.51 -7.12
C THR A 411 36.05 0.05 -6.99
N LYS A 412 35.64 -0.59 -8.10
CA LYS A 412 35.23 -2.00 -8.16
C LYS A 412 36.39 -2.95 -8.46
N ASN A 413 37.41 -2.49 -9.20
CA ASN A 413 38.57 -3.27 -9.57
C ASN A 413 39.82 -2.39 -9.70
N THR A 414 40.66 -2.41 -8.67
CA THR A 414 41.89 -1.61 -8.59
C THR A 414 43.03 -2.10 -9.48
N MET A 415 42.85 -3.24 -10.17
CA MET A 415 43.85 -3.81 -11.08
C MET A 415 43.71 -3.32 -12.53
N LEU A 416 42.73 -2.46 -12.82
CA LEU A 416 42.56 -1.89 -14.16
C LEU A 416 43.67 -0.88 -14.46
N GLU A 417 44.27 -1.01 -15.64
CA GLU A 417 45.28 -0.07 -16.13
C GLU A 417 44.66 0.87 -17.15
N GLY A 418 44.95 2.16 -17.04
CA GLY A 418 44.43 3.19 -17.95
C GLY A 418 45.55 4.06 -18.50
N MET A 419 45.34 4.62 -19.68
CA MET A 419 46.21 5.63 -20.28
C MET A 419 45.38 6.86 -20.63
N TRP A 420 45.87 8.05 -20.32
CA TRP A 420 45.20 9.30 -20.72
C TRP A 420 45.13 9.40 -22.23
N GLU A 421 43.93 9.58 -22.77
CA GLU A 421 43.69 9.71 -24.21
C GLU A 421 43.82 11.16 -24.68
N ASP A 422 43.44 12.12 -23.82
CA ASP A 422 43.43 13.55 -24.14
C ASP A 422 44.09 14.42 -23.04
N GLY A 423 44.08 15.74 -23.26
CA GLY A 423 44.69 16.72 -22.36
C GLY A 423 46.22 16.77 -22.40
N ASP A 424 46.81 17.53 -21.47
CA ASP A 424 48.27 17.73 -21.37
C ASP A 424 49.02 16.45 -20.95
N GLN A 425 48.30 15.44 -20.46
CA GLN A 425 48.84 14.15 -20.00
C GLN A 425 48.64 13.02 -21.01
N ALA A 426 48.10 13.30 -22.21
CA ALA A 426 47.82 12.29 -23.23
C ALA A 426 49.03 11.38 -23.51
N GLY A 427 48.80 10.07 -23.51
CA GLY A 427 49.81 9.03 -23.72
C GLY A 427 50.59 8.62 -22.47
N THR A 428 50.31 9.21 -21.30
CA THR A 428 50.89 8.78 -20.02
C THR A 428 49.94 7.85 -19.26
N MET A 429 50.49 6.91 -18.47
CA MET A 429 49.70 6.00 -17.65
C MET A 429 48.90 6.77 -16.61
N TYR A 430 47.59 6.48 -16.53
CA TYR A 430 46.72 6.98 -15.46
C TYR A 430 47.17 6.36 -14.14
N ASN A 431 47.69 7.18 -13.22
CA ASN A 431 48.08 6.75 -11.88
C ASN A 431 47.05 7.24 -10.88
N CYS A 432 46.27 6.33 -10.31
CA CYS A 432 45.34 6.64 -9.23
C CYS A 432 46.16 6.98 -7.97
N THR A 433 46.28 8.27 -7.62
CA THR A 433 46.95 8.73 -6.39
C THR A 433 46.05 8.63 -5.18
#